data_AF-A0A7D8ENM5-F1
#
_entry.id   AF-A0A7D8ENM5-F1
#
_cell.length_a   1.000
_cell.length_b   1.000
_cell.length_c   1.000
_cell.angle_alpha   90.00
_cell.angle_beta   90.00
_cell.angle_gamma   90.00
#
_symmetry.space_group_name_H-M   'P 1'
#
loop_
_entity.id
_entity.type
_entity.pdbx_description
1 polymer ?
#
loop_
_entity_poly.entity_id
_entity_poly.type
_entity_poly.pdbx_seq_one_letter_code
_entity_poly.pdbx_strand_id
1 'polypeptide(L)' 'MTDAIVHVWEKAAEKSCSLRTAAYIVACERILLARKDRGIYPG' A
#
# COMPACT_ATOMS: atom_id res chain seq x y z
N MET A 1 16.30 -1.23 -2.56
CA MET A 1 15.43 -0.22 -3.21
C MET A 1 14.58 -0.84 -4.32
N THR A 2 15.09 -1.88 -4.98
CA THR A 2 14.40 -2.69 -5.99
C THR A 2 13.06 -3.25 -5.52
N ASP A 3 12.98 -3.92 -4.36
CA ASP A 3 11.71 -4.53 -3.93
C ASP A 3 10.56 -3.53 -3.78
N ALA A 4 10.85 -2.32 -3.29
CA ALA A 4 9.85 -1.27 -3.18
C ALA A 4 9.29 -0.88 -4.55
N ILE A 5 10.15 -0.78 -5.58
CA ILE A 5 9.71 -0.45 -6.94
C ILE A 5 8.93 -1.60 -7.57
N VAL A 6 9.32 -2.85 -7.30
CA VAL A 6 8.62 -4.05 -7.78
C VAL A 6 7.19 -4.08 -7.26
N HIS A 7 6.99 -3.87 -5.96
CA HIS A 7 5.65 -3.87 -5.35
C HIS A 7 4.75 -2.74 -5.93
N VAL A 8 5.33 -1.56 -6.20
CA VAL A 8 4.59 -0.45 -6.82
C VAL A 8 4.23 -0.77 -8.27
N TRP A 9 5.15 -1.39 -9.02
CA TRP A 9 4.91 -1.80 -10.40
C TRP A 9 3.82 -2.86 -10.51
N GLU A 10 3.90 -3.91 -9.68
CA GLU A 10 2.88 -4.96 -9.59
C GLU A 10 1.52 -4.38 -9.23
N LYS A 11 1.47 -3.48 -8.24
CA LYS A 11 0.21 -2.82 -7.82
C LYS A 11 -0.38 -1.95 -8.93
N ALA A 12 0.47 -1.26 -9.70
CA ALA A 12 0.02 -0.45 -10.83
C ALA A 12 -0.63 -1.30 -11.92
N ALA A 13 -0.02 -2.44 -12.25
CA ALA A 13 -0.58 -3.40 -13.18
C ALA A 13 -1.89 -4.02 -12.67
N GLU A 14 -1.91 -4.47 -11.40
CA GLU A 14 -3.09 -5.07 -10.74
C GLU A 14 -4.30 -4.13 -10.76
N LYS A 15 -4.09 -2.84 -10.46
CA LYS A 15 -5.16 -1.84 -10.35
C LYS A 15 -5.37 -1.02 -11.61
N SER A 16 -4.65 -1.31 -12.70
CA SER A 16 -4.69 -0.57 -13.97
C SER A 16 -4.58 0.95 -13.77
N CYS A 17 -3.58 1.39 -13.02
CA CYS A 17 -3.42 2.80 -12.63
C CYS A 17 -1.98 3.29 -12.79
N SER A 18 -1.75 4.60 -12.62
CA SER A 18 -0.40 5.18 -12.71
C SER A 18 0.50 4.70 -11.57
N LEU A 19 1.82 4.64 -11.81
CA LEU A 19 2.81 4.32 -10.77
C LEU A 19 2.70 5.24 -9.55
N ARG A 20 2.38 6.52 -9.77
CA ARG A 20 2.14 7.50 -8.69
C ARG A 20 0.97 7.05 -7.82
N THR A 21 -0.17 6.72 -8.43
CA THR A 21 -1.36 6.24 -7.72
C THR A 21 -1.08 4.93 -7.00
N ALA A 22 -0.41 3.98 -7.66
CA ALA A 22 -0.03 2.69 -7.09
C ALA A 22 0.87 2.84 -5.85
N ALA A 23 1.80 3.80 -5.85
CA ALA A 23 2.63 4.08 -4.68
C ALA A 23 1.79 4.52 -3.46
N TYR A 24 0.77 5.36 -3.68
CA TYR A 24 -0.19 5.71 -2.62
C TYR A 24 -1.01 4.50 -2.16
N ILE A 25 -1.45 3.63 -3.08
CA ILE A 25 -2.19 2.42 -2.73
C ILE A 25 -1.34 1.50 -1.83
N VAL A 26 -0.10 1.19 -2.23
CA VAL A 26 0.81 0.34 -1.43
C VAL A 26 1.07 0.95 -0.05
N ALA A 27 1.27 2.27 0.03
CA ALA A 27 1.48 2.96 1.30
C ALA A 27 0.25 2.89 2.20
N CYS A 28 -0.93 3.22 1.67
CA CYS A 28 -2.19 3.21 2.40
C CYS A 28 -2.56 1.79 2.87
N GLU A 29 -2.42 0.77 2.02
CA GLU A 29 -2.69 -0.63 2.39
C GLU A 29 -1.85 -1.04 3.61
N ARG A 30 -0.54 -0.79 3.60
CA ARG A 30 0.35 -1.13 4.72
C ARG A 30 -0.07 -0.44 6.03
N ILE A 31 -0.36 0.86 5.96
CA ILE A 31 -0.72 1.66 7.14
C ILE A 31 -2.09 1.22 7.69
N LEU A 32 -3.08 1.07 6.82
CA LEU A 32 -4.45 0.76 7.23
C LEU A 32 -4.59 -0.68 7.72
N LEU A 33 -3.87 -1.64 7.12
CA LEU A 33 -3.83 -3.02 7.61
C LEU A 33 -3.17 -3.08 9.00
N ALA A 34 -2.01 -2.44 9.19
CA ALA A 34 -1.37 -2.38 10.49
C ALA A 34 -2.24 -1.68 11.56
N ARG A 35 -2.96 -0.62 11.18
CA ARG A 35 -3.94 0.04 12.06
C ARG A 35 -5.08 -0.91 12.43
N LYS A 36 -5.62 -1.65 11.46
CA LYS A 36 -6.69 -2.61 11.68
C LYS A 36 -6.26 -3.71 12.65
N ASP A 37 -5.05 -4.24 12.48
CA ASP A 37 -4.51 -5.31 13.34
C ASP A 37 -4.28 -4.85 14.78
N ARG A 38 -3.83 -3.61 14.96
CA ARG A 38 -3.59 -3.02 16.29
C ARG A 38 -4.86 -2.54 17.01
N GLY A 39 -5.95 -2.34 16.26
CA GLY A 39 -7.18 -1.76 16.79
C GLY A 39 -7.02 -0.30 17.23
N ILE A 40 -8.01 0.17 17.99
CA ILE A 40 -7.99 1.50 18.62
C ILE A 40 -8.00 1.23 20.13
N TYR A 41 -7.14 1.92 20.89
CA TYR A 41 -7.14 1.85 22.34
C TYR A 41 -7.33 3.27 22.91
N PRO A 42 -8.15 3.48 23.95
CA PRO A 42 -8.97 2.51 24.69
C PRO A 42 -10.37 2.26 24.07
N GLY A 43 -10.54 2.56 22.78
CA GLY A 43 -11.83 2.56 22.08
C GLY A 43 -12.43 1.18 21.82
#